data_AF-A0A356W8A2-F1
#
_entry.id   AF-A0A356W8A2-F1
#
_cell.length_a   1.000
_cell.length_b   1.000
_cell.length_c   1.000
_cell.angle_alpha   90.00
_cell.angle_beta   90.00
_cell.angle_gamma   90.00
#
_symmetry.space_group_name_H-M   'P 1'
#
loop_
_entity.id
_entity.type
_entity.pdbx_description
1 polymer ?
#
loop_
_entity_poly.entity_id
_entity_poly.type
_entity_poly.pdbx_seq_one_letter_code
_entity_poly.pdbx_strand_id
1 'polypeptide(L)'
;MTNETWGHVREDLRKAVGANSYKAWIEPLRFKDLENRVARFYVPTTFMGNWVSRHYADKILQSLIENGLKADRIEFMLASEAANSATPPAPTAAAATSHETASASRTT
;
A
#
# COMPACT_ATOMS: atom_id res chain seq x y z
N MET A 1 4.35 -10.86 -16.08
CA MET A 1 4.00 -9.51 -16.59
C MET A 1 5.25 -8.90 -17.20
N THR A 2 5.18 -8.26 -18.37
CA THR A 2 6.33 -7.57 -18.99
C THR A 2 6.66 -6.31 -18.21
N ASN A 3 7.96 -6.01 -18.04
CA ASN A 3 8.44 -4.78 -17.36
C ASN A 3 7.84 -3.49 -17.94
N GLU A 4 7.39 -3.54 -19.20
CA GLU A 4 6.84 -2.42 -19.95
C GLU A 4 5.49 -1.92 -19.40
N THR A 5 4.56 -2.82 -19.06
CA THR A 5 3.23 -2.43 -18.56
C THR A 5 3.31 -1.67 -17.24
N TRP A 6 4.17 -2.10 -16.32
CA TRP A 6 4.41 -1.36 -15.08
C TRP A 6 5.07 0.01 -15.35
N GLY A 7 5.93 0.09 -16.36
CA GLY A 7 6.49 1.36 -16.83
C GLY A 7 5.39 2.38 -17.17
N HIS A 8 4.40 1.97 -17.96
CA HIS A 8 3.26 2.82 -18.33
C HIS A 8 2.37 3.19 -17.12
N VAL A 9 2.07 2.23 -16.26
CA VAL A 9 1.28 2.47 -15.03
C VAL A 9 1.96 3.53 -14.14
N ARG A 10 3.29 3.49 -14.01
CA ARG A 10 4.04 4.50 -13.25
C ARG A 10 3.96 5.90 -13.86
N GLU A 11 4.02 6.00 -15.19
CA GLU A 11 3.90 7.28 -15.87
C GLU A 11 2.50 7.89 -15.70
N ASP A 12 1.48 7.06 -15.77
CA ASP A 12 0.10 7.45 -15.53
C ASP A 12 -0.10 7.90 -14.07
N LEU A 13 0.37 7.09 -13.12
CA LEU A 13 0.36 7.43 -11.70
C LEU A 13 1.07 8.75 -11.41
N ARG A 14 2.23 9.02 -12.05
CA ARG A 14 2.96 10.28 -11.90
C ARG A 14 2.10 11.49 -12.31
N LYS A 15 1.26 11.35 -13.34
CA LYS A 15 0.32 12.39 -13.78
C LYS A 15 -0.86 12.50 -12.81
N ALA A 16 -1.38 11.38 -12.32
CA ALA A 16 -2.57 11.33 -11.46
C ALA A 16 -2.33 11.78 -10.00
N VAL A 17 -1.16 11.46 -9.42
CA VAL A 17 -0.82 11.82 -8.01
C VAL A 17 0.06 13.06 -7.90
N GLY A 18 0.67 13.49 -9.01
CA GLY A 18 1.63 14.58 -9.08
C GLY A 18 3.07 14.14 -8.81
N ALA A 19 4.03 14.83 -9.44
CA ALA A 19 5.45 14.43 -9.46
C ALA A 19 6.11 14.36 -8.07
N ASN A 20 5.75 15.27 -7.16
CA ASN A 20 6.32 15.30 -5.81
C ASN A 20 5.87 14.08 -4.98
N SER A 21 4.57 13.82 -4.98
CA SER A 21 3.97 12.66 -4.30
C SER A 21 4.47 11.35 -4.89
N TYR A 22 4.58 11.28 -6.23
CA TYR A 22 5.09 10.11 -6.93
C TYR A 22 6.50 9.74 -6.48
N LYS A 23 7.43 10.70 -6.46
CA LYS A 23 8.82 10.45 -6.05
C LYS A 23 8.94 9.99 -4.60
N ALA A 24 8.12 10.56 -3.71
CA ALA A 24 8.16 10.21 -2.29
C ALA A 24 7.55 8.82 -2.01
N TRP A 25 6.50 8.43 -2.72
CA TRP A 25 5.62 7.34 -2.28
C TRP A 25 5.37 6.23 -3.30
N ILE A 26 5.51 6.50 -4.60
CA ILE A 26 5.21 5.53 -5.66
C ILE A 26 6.50 5.02 -6.31
N GLU A 27 7.47 5.90 -6.54
CA GLU A 27 8.78 5.57 -7.12
C GLU A 27 9.55 4.46 -6.36
N PRO A 28 9.55 4.41 -5.01
CA PRO A 28 10.26 3.36 -4.28
C PRO A 28 9.51 2.02 -4.29
N LEU A 29 8.28 1.98 -4.80
CA LEU A 29 7.51 0.74 -4.90
C LEU A 29 8.01 -0.09 -6.08
N ARG A 30 8.21 -1.39 -5.85
CA ARG A 30 8.57 -2.32 -6.92
C ARG A 30 7.43 -3.29 -7.16
N PHE A 31 6.88 -3.31 -8.36
CA PHE A 31 5.91 -4.32 -8.73
C PHE A 31 6.56 -5.71 -8.67
N LYS A 32 5.89 -6.65 -8.00
CA LYS A 32 6.30 -8.06 -7.93
C LYS A 32 5.59 -8.86 -9.00
N ASP A 33 4.27 -8.97 -8.86
CA ASP A 33 3.43 -9.83 -9.69
C ASP A 33 1.93 -9.52 -9.50
N LEU A 34 1.10 -9.94 -10.46
CA LEU A 34 -0.35 -9.83 -10.42
C LEU A 34 -0.94 -11.24 -10.58
N GLU A 35 -1.52 -11.77 -9.52
CA GLU A 35 -2.07 -13.12 -9.48
C GLU A 35 -3.40 -13.12 -8.73
N ASN A 36 -4.37 -13.93 -9.16
CA ASN A 36 -5.71 -13.97 -8.55
C ASN A 36 -6.40 -12.60 -8.42
N ARG A 37 -6.13 -11.67 -9.35
CA ARG A 37 -6.58 -10.26 -9.29
C ARG A 37 -5.98 -9.45 -8.13
N VAL A 38 -4.88 -9.92 -7.55
CA VAL A 38 -4.15 -9.25 -6.47
C VAL A 38 -2.81 -8.75 -6.99
N ALA A 39 -2.65 -7.43 -7.05
CA ALA A 39 -1.40 -6.78 -7.44
C ALA A 39 -0.47 -6.70 -6.23
N ARG A 40 0.68 -7.37 -6.30
CA ARG A 40 1.66 -7.44 -5.22
C ARG A 40 2.82 -6.48 -5.49
N PHE A 41 3.15 -5.66 -4.49
CA PHE A 41 4.25 -4.70 -4.54
C PHE A 41 5.22 -4.90 -3.39
N TYR A 42 6.50 -4.71 -3.67
CA TYR A 42 7.52 -4.55 -2.64
C TYR A 42 7.60 -3.10 -2.19
N VAL A 43 7.56 -2.92 -0.87
CA VAL A 43 7.77 -1.65 -0.18
C VAL A 43 9.09 -1.68 0.60
N PRO A 44 9.76 -0.53 0.76
CA PRO A 44 10.98 -0.45 1.55
C PRO A 44 10.68 -0.56 3.06
N THR A 45 9.53 -0.09 3.53
CA THR A 45 9.12 -0.13 4.94
C THR A 45 7.63 -0.37 5.08
N THR A 46 7.21 -0.95 6.21
CA THR A 46 5.79 -1.22 6.52
C THR A 46 5.00 0.08 6.64
N PHE A 47 5.61 1.13 7.18
CA PHE A 47 4.99 2.45 7.28
C PHE A 47 4.63 3.01 5.90
N MET A 48 5.57 2.97 4.96
CA MET A 48 5.33 3.41 3.60
C MET A 48 4.22 2.59 2.94
N GLY A 49 4.25 1.26 3.08
CA GLY A 49 3.17 0.40 2.56
C GLY A 49 1.80 0.74 3.14
N ASN A 50 1.70 0.98 4.45
CA ASN A 50 0.44 1.35 5.09
C ASN A 50 -0.06 2.73 4.63
N TRP A 51 0.83 3.70 4.52
CA TRP A 51 0.47 5.05 4.09
C TRP A 51 0.05 5.07 2.61
N VAL A 52 0.81 4.41 1.72
CA VAL A 52 0.45 4.26 0.30
C VAL A 52 -0.88 3.51 0.16
N SER A 53 -1.10 2.44 0.94
CA SER A 53 -2.36 1.70 0.92
C SER A 53 -3.56 2.57 1.27
N ARG A 54 -3.42 3.47 2.25
CA ARG A 54 -4.52 4.34 2.69
C ARG A 54 -4.80 5.49 1.72
N HIS A 55 -3.77 6.06 1.11
CA HIS A 55 -3.90 7.30 0.33
C HIS A 55 -3.91 7.07 -1.19
N TYR A 56 -3.26 6.01 -1.66
CA TYR A 56 -3.00 5.80 -3.09
C TYR A 56 -3.44 4.44 -3.62
N ALA A 57 -3.96 3.51 -2.79
CA ALA A 57 -4.41 2.21 -3.29
C ALA A 57 -5.46 2.33 -4.39
N ASP A 58 -6.46 3.18 -4.21
CA ASP A 58 -7.52 3.39 -5.20
C ASP A 58 -6.96 3.91 -6.54
N LYS A 59 -6.09 4.91 -6.49
CA LYS A 59 -5.44 5.47 -7.69
C LYS A 59 -4.55 4.44 -8.40
N ILE A 60 -3.80 3.65 -7.64
CA ILE A 60 -2.98 2.55 -8.18
C ILE A 60 -3.87 1.51 -8.86
N LEU A 61 -4.99 1.14 -8.23
CA LEU A 61 -5.93 0.17 -8.77
C LEU A 61 -6.54 0.68 -10.09
N GLN A 62 -6.98 1.93 -10.11
CA GLN A 62 -7.54 2.58 -11.29
C GLN A 62 -6.53 2.58 -12.45
N SER A 63 -5.30 3.07 -12.23
CA SER A 63 -4.27 3.08 -13.27
C SER A 63 -3.92 1.67 -13.76
N LEU A 64 -3.94 0.64 -12.90
CA LEU A 64 -3.75 -0.75 -13.33
C LEU A 64 -4.87 -1.19 -14.29
N ILE A 65 -6.13 -0.93 -13.93
CA ILE A 65 -7.30 -1.30 -14.74
C ILE A 65 -7.31 -0.56 -16.09
N GLU A 66 -6.98 0.72 -16.10
CA GLU A 66 -6.86 1.53 -17.33
C GLU A 66 -5.78 1.01 -18.27
N ASN A 67 -4.72 0.40 -17.73
CA ASN A 67 -3.67 -0.26 -18.49
C ASN A 67 -4.03 -1.73 -18.88
N GLY A 68 -5.29 -2.14 -18.71
CA GLY A 68 -5.81 -3.46 -19.11
C GLY A 68 -5.58 -4.57 -18.08
N LEU A 69 -5.16 -4.23 -16.86
CA LEU A 69 -4.85 -5.21 -15.82
C LEU A 69 -6.06 -5.46 -14.94
N LYS A 70 -6.44 -6.73 -14.81
CA LYS A 70 -7.55 -7.15 -13.95
C LYS A 70 -7.08 -7.28 -12.50
N ALA A 71 -6.89 -6.16 -11.83
CA ALA A 71 -6.62 -6.07 -10.40
C ALA A 71 -7.89 -5.62 -9.66
N ASP A 72 -8.15 -6.26 -8.52
CA ASP A 72 -9.24 -5.92 -7.58
C ASP A 72 -8.68 -5.52 -6.21
N ARG A 73 -7.51 -6.08 -5.85
CA ARG A 73 -6.84 -5.82 -4.59
C ARG A 73 -5.36 -5.51 -4.78
N ILE A 74 -4.80 -4.74 -3.85
CA ILE A 74 -3.38 -4.42 -3.78
C ILE A 74 -2.81 -4.96 -2.47
N GLU A 75 -1.67 -5.63 -2.54
CA GLU A 75 -0.91 -6.10 -1.38
C GLU A 75 0.52 -5.55 -1.40
N PHE A 76 0.97 -5.07 -0.25
CA PHE A 76 2.31 -4.55 -0.03
C PHE A 76 3.09 -5.52 0.84
N MET A 77 4.29 -5.91 0.40
CA MET A 77 5.19 -6.80 1.12
C MET A 77 6.55 -6.15 1.30
N LEU A 78 7.28 -6.49 2.36
CA LEU A 78 8.64 -6.01 2.51
C LEU A 78 9.58 -6.72 1.54
N ALA A 79 10.54 -5.99 0.96
CA ALA A 79 11.56 -6.58 0.10
C ALA A 79 12.40 -7.67 0.81
N SER A 80 12.47 -7.62 2.14
CA SER A 80 13.18 -8.57 3.00
C SER A 80 12.40 -9.86 3.32
N GLU A 81 11.08 -9.89 3.14
CA GLU A 81 10.25 -11.08 3.41
C GLU A 81 10.35 -12.17 2.32
N ALA A 82 11.08 -11.92 1.23
CA ALA A 82 11.37 -12.95 0.24
C ALA A 82 12.22 -14.11 0.80
N ALA A 83 12.82 -13.96 2.00
CA ALA A 83 13.70 -14.96 2.61
C ALA A 83 13.06 -15.79 3.73
N ASN A 84 11.84 -15.50 4.20
CA ASN A 84 11.26 -16.26 5.31
C ASN A 84 9.77 -16.55 5.09
N SER A 85 9.49 -17.75 4.60
CA SER A 85 8.14 -18.30 4.54
C SER A 85 7.54 -18.45 5.96
N ALA A 86 6.20 -18.31 6.01
CA ALA A 86 5.29 -18.73 7.09
C ALA A 86 5.05 -17.75 8.27
N THR A 87 4.08 -16.83 8.11
CA THR A 87 2.90 -16.71 9.00
C THR A 87 1.87 -15.73 8.40
N PRO A 88 0.55 -16.00 8.44
CA PRO A 88 -0.47 -15.05 7.98
C PRO A 88 -0.55 -13.83 8.92
N PRO A 89 -0.55 -12.59 8.42
CA PRO A 89 -0.77 -11.43 9.28
C PRO A 89 -2.25 -11.34 9.64
N ALA A 90 -2.53 -11.38 10.94
CA ALA A 90 -3.85 -11.12 11.50
C ALA A 90 -4.32 -9.70 11.13
N PRO A 91 -5.60 -9.51 10.75
CA PRO A 91 -6.15 -8.19 10.45
C PRO A 91 -6.35 -7.42 11.75
N THR A 92 -5.49 -6.45 12.07
CA THR A 92 -5.87 -5.40 13.02
C THR A 92 -6.60 -4.30 12.25
N ALA A 93 -7.89 -4.53 12.06
CA ALA A 93 -8.87 -3.48 11.88
C ALA A 93 -9.92 -3.66 12.98
N ALA A 94 -9.75 -2.95 14.09
CA ALA A 94 -10.82 -2.70 15.04
C ALA A 94 -10.59 -1.32 15.65
N ALA A 95 -11.27 -0.33 15.06
CA ALA A 95 -11.61 0.89 15.76
C ALA A 95 -12.65 0.56 16.85
N ALA A 96 -12.43 1.01 18.09
CA ALA A 96 -13.47 1.34 19.05
C ALA A 96 -12.87 1.99 20.32
N THR A 97 -13.15 3.29 20.48
CA THR A 97 -13.52 3.97 21.73
C THR A 97 -12.79 3.62 23.03
N SER A 98 -12.09 4.60 23.60
CA SER A 98 -12.59 5.29 24.80
C SER A 98 -11.87 6.63 25.00
N HIS A 99 -12.60 7.71 24.75
CA HIS A 99 -12.37 8.97 25.45
C HIS A 99 -12.85 8.75 26.88
N GLU A 100 -11.95 8.46 27.83
CA GLU A 100 -12.27 8.68 29.23
C GLU A 100 -11.83 10.09 29.61
N THR A 101 -12.85 10.92 29.77
CA THR A 101 -12.78 12.29 30.24
C THR A 101 -12.85 12.23 31.77
N ALA A 102 -12.09 13.12 32.42
CA ALA A 102 -12.37 13.68 33.74
C ALA A 102 -12.13 12.82 35.02
N SER A 103 -11.27 13.39 35.86
CA SER A 103 -11.61 13.89 37.21
C SER A 103 -10.94 13.19 38.39
N ALA A 104 -10.20 14.02 39.15
CA ALA A 104 -9.97 13.97 40.60
C ALA A 104 -9.53 12.62 41.21
N SER A 105 -8.45 12.56 41.98
CA SER A 105 -8.47 13.07 43.36
C SER A 105 -7.09 13.13 44.00
N ARG A 106 -6.97 14.12 44.88
CA ARG A 106 -5.91 14.47 45.84
C ARG A 106 -5.82 13.44 46.99
N THR A 107 -4.70 13.47 47.75
CA THR A 107 -4.46 12.93 49.12
C THR A 107 -3.89 11.49 49.13
N THR A 108 -2.74 11.17 49.74
CA THR A 108 -2.25 11.41 51.11
C THR A 108 -0.75 11.65 51.13
#